data_AF-A0A6J0M8H2-F1
#
_entry.id   AF-A0A6J0M8H2-F1
#
_cell.length_a   1.000
_cell.length_b   1.000
_cell.length_c   1.000
_cell.angle_alpha   90.00
_cell.angle_beta   90.00
_cell.angle_gamma   90.00
#
_symmetry.space_group_name_H-M   'P 1'
#
loop_
_entity.id
_entity.type
_entity.pdbx_description
1 polymer ?
#
loop_
_entity_poly.entity_id
_entity_poly.type
_entity_poly.pdbx_seq_one_letter_code
_entity_poly.pdbx_strand_id
1 'polypeptide(L)'
;MEEECGDKVMMSTLIEYGVSIPGDISSVSQFTSEALTSICAQLLNLIDPSLWSEEMPIVDDSLPERYMIFCTDIALSVKNLGYMGDITYHKFLHPSQDDSFRLLSFLLERLSEIKQGLKGDDDDIASTSTSTSRPKVEETFRDDTFDMHIQRVEAVLKHLTMTPQVSLAEKASAADGSDFFSLKTHDPVTDEPSLRQSSGYEEPSSIHPSDSEVLTNYESLELQNQHNLLLEQLESGSSELRCLDTELELLTMAAERLLDEKQPVDGLYLKQLNEQLLLKRCNIVDLKKQWDHVRLTLEAKKLCLLDQLHVEEPEAKEKFHKLKKTELDLQSISSEIQKREEERCNLYSELEKQPKATSRKSYIHGIKEITKNSRKLDSDIQRISGETRDLQLESNSIRERLHRSYAVVDEMVTRELKKDPAIRQVYKLVTSIHGIFEQISEKILMTDRLRREAVDCEKKLGSIKSRGMSLEKLQADLDAIRQENESLEKQLN
;
A
#
# COMPACT_ATOMS: atom_id res chain seq x y z
N MET A 1 -46.24 22.08 1.08
CA MET A 1 -46.21 23.41 0.43
C MET A 1 -44.86 24.12 0.60
N GLU A 2 -44.09 23.86 1.66
CA GLU A 2 -42.73 24.44 1.80
C GLU A 2 -41.68 23.74 0.91
N GLU A 3 -41.74 22.42 0.73
CA GLU A 3 -40.81 21.65 -0.12
C GLU A 3 -40.89 21.99 -1.62
N GLU A 4 -42.09 22.21 -2.18
CA GLU A 4 -42.27 22.58 -3.60
C GLU A 4 -41.71 23.97 -3.96
N CYS A 5 -41.52 24.85 -2.96
CA CYS A 5 -40.96 26.18 -3.17
C CYS A 5 -39.42 26.12 -3.28
N GLY A 6 -38.78 25.32 -2.44
CA GLY A 6 -37.32 25.12 -2.44
C GLY A 6 -36.81 24.49 -3.74
N ASP A 7 -37.51 23.47 -4.24
CA ASP A 7 -37.16 22.79 -5.50
C ASP A 7 -37.15 23.75 -6.69
N LYS A 8 -38.17 24.60 -6.83
CA LYS A 8 -38.28 25.55 -7.95
C LYS A 8 -37.18 26.62 -7.93
N VAL A 9 -36.80 27.07 -6.73
CA VAL A 9 -35.68 28.01 -6.54
C VAL A 9 -34.38 27.33 -6.94
N MET A 10 -34.13 26.10 -6.47
CA MET A 10 -32.90 25.37 -6.78
C MET A 10 -32.76 25.11 -8.29
N MET A 11 -33.83 24.71 -8.97
CA MET A 11 -33.85 24.50 -10.42
C MET A 11 -33.57 25.78 -11.19
N SER A 12 -34.17 26.90 -10.78
CA SER A 12 -33.93 28.21 -11.40
C SER A 12 -32.47 28.65 -11.24
N THR A 13 -31.88 28.43 -10.06
CA THR A 13 -30.47 28.75 -9.81
C THR A 13 -29.51 27.87 -10.60
N LEU A 14 -29.78 26.56 -10.74
CA LEU A 14 -28.95 25.67 -11.56
C LEU A 14 -28.87 26.14 -13.01
N ILE A 15 -30.01 26.56 -13.57
CA ILE A 15 -30.09 27.13 -14.92
C ILE A 15 -29.33 28.46 -15.00
N GLU A 16 -29.47 29.34 -14.01
CA GLU A 16 -28.76 30.62 -13.94
C GLU A 16 -27.24 30.45 -13.90
N TYR A 17 -26.75 29.39 -13.25
CA TYR A 17 -25.33 29.06 -13.20
C TYR A 17 -24.80 28.32 -14.44
N GLY A 18 -25.65 28.06 -15.45
CA GLY A 18 -25.25 27.46 -16.72
C GLY A 18 -25.16 25.94 -16.71
N VAL A 19 -25.77 25.27 -15.71
CA VAL A 19 -25.81 23.81 -15.65
C VAL A 19 -26.90 23.28 -16.59
N SER A 20 -26.53 22.40 -17.50
CA SER A 20 -27.45 21.72 -18.41
C SER A 20 -28.08 20.52 -17.72
N ILE A 21 -29.38 20.60 -17.45
CA ILE A 21 -30.16 19.52 -16.84
C ILE A 21 -30.59 18.53 -17.94
N PRO A 22 -30.22 17.24 -17.86
CA PRO A 22 -30.69 16.24 -18.82
C PRO A 22 -32.18 15.94 -18.62
N GLY A 23 -33.03 16.40 -19.54
CA GLY A 23 -34.48 16.12 -19.60
C GLY A 23 -35.40 17.24 -19.08
N ASP A 24 -36.69 17.15 -19.38
CA ASP A 24 -37.75 18.09 -18.94
C ASP A 24 -38.15 17.86 -17.46
N ILE A 25 -37.16 17.83 -16.58
CA ILE A 25 -37.33 17.53 -15.16
C ILE A 25 -37.69 18.82 -14.41
N SER A 26 -38.82 18.83 -13.69
CA SER A 26 -39.35 20.03 -13.03
C SER A 26 -39.21 20.05 -11.50
N SER A 27 -38.69 18.97 -10.89
CA SER A 27 -38.46 18.84 -9.44
C SER A 27 -37.27 17.94 -9.15
N VAL A 28 -36.61 18.16 -8.01
CA VAL A 28 -35.45 17.38 -7.54
C VAL A 28 -35.82 15.91 -7.27
N SER A 29 -37.11 15.63 -7.02
CA SER A 29 -37.65 14.27 -6.87
C SER A 29 -37.59 13.40 -8.13
N GLN A 30 -37.44 14.02 -9.31
CA GLN A 30 -37.46 13.36 -10.60
C GLN A 30 -36.05 13.12 -11.18
N PHE A 31 -34.99 13.45 -10.44
CA PHE A 31 -33.63 13.22 -10.91
C PHE A 31 -33.31 11.74 -11.03
N THR A 32 -32.98 11.32 -12.25
CA THR A 32 -32.37 10.02 -12.51
C THR A 32 -30.92 10.02 -12.03
N SER A 33 -30.38 8.82 -11.79
CA SER A 33 -28.98 8.64 -11.39
C SER A 33 -28.01 9.38 -12.31
N GLU A 34 -28.25 9.30 -13.62
CA GLU A 34 -27.44 9.97 -14.64
C GLU A 34 -27.58 11.49 -14.57
N ALA A 35 -28.80 12.00 -14.39
CA ALA A 35 -29.05 13.44 -14.29
C ALA A 35 -28.36 14.05 -13.07
N LEU A 36 -28.47 13.42 -11.88
CA LEU A 36 -27.83 13.92 -10.66
C LEU A 36 -26.30 13.91 -10.81
N THR A 37 -25.74 12.82 -11.31
CA THR A 37 -24.30 12.66 -11.49
C THR A 37 -23.75 13.69 -12.49
N SER A 38 -24.47 13.92 -13.58
CA SER A 38 -24.13 14.95 -14.57
C SER A 38 -24.17 16.36 -13.99
N ILE A 39 -25.23 16.71 -13.24
CA ILE A 39 -25.38 18.03 -12.61
C ILE A 39 -24.26 18.27 -11.59
N CYS A 40 -23.95 17.28 -10.75
CA CYS A 40 -22.86 17.40 -9.78
C CYS A 40 -21.49 17.54 -10.46
N ALA A 41 -21.23 16.79 -11.54
CA ALA A 41 -19.99 16.92 -12.31
C ALA A 41 -19.85 18.33 -12.93
N GLN A 42 -20.93 18.86 -13.51
CA GLN A 42 -20.95 20.21 -14.09
C GLN A 42 -20.72 21.28 -13.02
N LEU A 43 -21.36 21.17 -11.85
CA LEU A 43 -21.16 22.10 -10.73
C LEU A 43 -19.73 22.04 -10.19
N LEU A 44 -19.14 20.85 -10.07
CA LEU A 44 -17.78 20.67 -9.60
C LEU A 44 -16.75 21.23 -10.59
N ASN A 45 -16.99 21.07 -11.91
CA ASN A 45 -16.15 21.68 -12.94
C ASN A 45 -16.19 23.22 -12.91
N LEU A 46 -17.33 23.81 -12.50
CA LEU A 46 -17.44 25.26 -12.31
C LEU A 46 -16.72 25.76 -11.04
N ILE A 47 -16.53 24.88 -10.05
CA ILE A 47 -15.83 25.17 -8.80
C ILE A 47 -14.32 24.98 -8.96
N ASP A 48 -13.90 23.88 -9.58
CA ASP A 48 -12.50 23.54 -9.83
C ASP A 48 -12.31 22.92 -11.22
N PRO A 49 -11.94 23.74 -12.23
CA PRO A 49 -11.70 23.29 -13.60
C PRO A 49 -10.48 22.37 -13.75
N SER A 50 -9.62 22.27 -12.73
CA SER A 50 -8.35 21.54 -12.82
C SER A 50 -8.48 20.04 -12.54
N LEU A 51 -9.60 19.61 -11.95
CA LEU A 51 -9.80 18.23 -11.49
C LEU A 51 -10.61 17.36 -12.47
N TRP A 52 -11.22 17.94 -13.51
CA TRP A 52 -12.23 17.26 -14.34
C TRP A 52 -11.99 17.54 -15.84
N SER A 53 -11.29 16.64 -16.54
CA SER A 53 -11.03 16.74 -17.99
C SER A 53 -11.63 15.59 -18.80
N GLU A 54 -12.34 14.64 -18.18
CA GLU A 54 -12.97 13.53 -18.89
C GLU A 54 -14.47 13.75 -19.04
N GLU A 55 -14.96 13.62 -20.27
CA GLU A 55 -16.39 13.60 -20.59
C GLU A 55 -17.08 12.45 -19.82
N MET A 56 -18.35 12.68 -19.45
CA MET A 56 -19.18 11.68 -18.77
C MET A 56 -19.13 10.34 -19.53
N PRO A 57 -18.75 9.22 -18.90
CA PRO A 57 -18.71 7.94 -19.57
C PRO A 57 -20.10 7.59 -20.09
N ILE A 58 -20.23 7.33 -21.40
CA ILE A 58 -21.46 6.80 -21.98
C ILE A 58 -21.75 5.48 -21.25
N VAL A 59 -22.91 5.41 -20.60
CA VAL A 59 -23.41 4.20 -19.95
C VAL A 59 -23.80 3.21 -21.05
N ASP A 60 -22.80 2.49 -21.57
CA ASP A 60 -23.05 1.24 -22.27
C ASP A 60 -23.24 0.15 -21.21
N ASP A 61 -24.26 -0.70 -21.37
CA ASP A 61 -24.70 -1.75 -20.42
C ASP A 61 -23.59 -2.78 -20.07
N SER A 62 -22.39 -2.61 -20.64
CA SER A 62 -21.26 -3.53 -20.53
C SER A 62 -20.31 -3.29 -19.36
N LEU A 63 -20.31 -2.12 -18.67
CA LEU A 63 -19.41 -1.89 -17.51
C LEU A 63 -19.97 -0.97 -16.38
N PRO A 64 -20.75 -1.51 -15.43
CA PRO A 64 -21.19 -0.80 -14.21
C PRO A 64 -20.04 -0.31 -13.32
N GLU A 65 -18.89 -1.00 -13.36
CA GLU A 65 -17.71 -0.69 -12.54
C GLU A 65 -17.12 0.69 -12.86
N ARG A 66 -17.12 1.10 -14.13
CA ARG A 66 -16.60 2.42 -14.53
C ARG A 66 -17.49 3.56 -14.05
N TYR A 67 -18.81 3.38 -14.15
CA TYR A 67 -19.78 4.36 -13.63
C TYR A 67 -19.69 4.46 -12.10
N MET A 68 -19.49 3.34 -11.41
CA MET A 68 -19.29 3.32 -9.95
C MET A 68 -18.00 4.04 -9.53
N ILE A 69 -16.89 3.85 -10.24
CA ILE A 69 -15.63 4.57 -9.99
C ILE A 69 -15.85 6.06 -10.18
N PHE A 70 -16.50 6.47 -11.28
CA PHE A 70 -16.81 7.87 -11.56
C PHE A 70 -17.65 8.51 -10.44
N CYS A 71 -18.74 7.85 -10.01
CA CYS A 71 -19.57 8.33 -8.89
C CYS A 71 -18.79 8.41 -7.57
N THR A 72 -17.82 7.52 -7.37
CA THR A 72 -16.95 7.53 -6.18
C THR A 72 -16.02 8.75 -6.20
N ASP A 73 -15.46 9.08 -7.35
CA ASP A 73 -14.58 10.25 -7.51
C ASP A 73 -15.36 11.57 -7.34
N ILE A 74 -16.62 11.62 -7.81
CA ILE A 74 -17.54 12.74 -7.50
C ILE A 74 -17.72 12.87 -5.99
N ALA A 75 -18.08 11.77 -5.31
CA ALA A 75 -18.32 11.77 -3.87
C ALA A 75 -17.09 12.24 -3.07
N LEU A 76 -15.89 11.82 -3.47
CA LEU A 76 -14.63 12.25 -2.84
C LEU A 76 -14.35 13.73 -3.06
N SER A 77 -14.56 14.24 -4.27
CA SER A 77 -14.40 15.66 -4.59
C SER A 77 -15.32 16.54 -3.74
N VAL A 78 -16.60 16.16 -3.64
CA VAL A 78 -17.58 16.85 -2.79
C VAL A 78 -17.17 16.81 -1.31
N LYS A 79 -16.67 15.66 -0.84
CA LYS A 79 -16.20 15.50 0.54
C LYS A 79 -14.97 16.37 0.84
N ASN A 80 -14.05 16.50 -0.13
CA ASN A 80 -12.88 17.36 -0.02
C ASN A 80 -13.24 18.85 0.04
N LEU A 81 -14.36 19.26 -0.55
CA LEU A 81 -14.92 20.62 -0.42
C LEU A 81 -15.53 20.90 0.97
N GLY A 82 -15.54 19.90 1.87
CA GLY A 82 -16.01 20.06 3.25
C GLY A 82 -17.49 19.71 3.46
N TYR A 83 -18.06 18.86 2.61
CA TYR A 83 -19.43 18.36 2.82
C TYR A 83 -19.49 17.49 4.09
N MET A 84 -20.38 17.86 5.00
CA MET A 84 -20.50 17.23 6.33
C MET A 84 -21.42 16.00 6.37
N GLY A 85 -22.16 15.72 5.30
CA GLY A 85 -23.03 14.55 5.21
C GLY A 85 -22.30 13.33 4.66
N ASP A 86 -22.77 12.14 5.02
CA ASP A 86 -22.28 10.89 4.42
C ASP A 86 -22.56 10.89 2.92
N ILE A 87 -21.52 10.85 2.09
CA ILE A 87 -21.62 10.78 0.63
C ILE A 87 -20.80 9.60 0.13
N THR A 88 -21.48 8.68 -0.57
CA THR A 88 -20.90 7.48 -1.17
C THR A 88 -21.51 7.27 -2.55
N TYR A 89 -20.87 6.45 -3.40
CA TYR A 89 -21.35 6.18 -4.76
C TYR A 89 -22.81 5.70 -4.78
N HIS A 90 -23.26 5.00 -3.73
CA HIS A 90 -24.63 4.49 -3.62
C HIS A 90 -25.68 5.61 -3.65
N LYS A 91 -25.36 6.82 -3.16
CA LYS A 91 -26.28 7.97 -3.22
C LYS A 91 -26.49 8.48 -4.65
N PHE A 92 -25.54 8.25 -5.55
CA PHE A 92 -25.67 8.59 -6.97
C PHE A 92 -26.40 7.50 -7.74
N LEU A 93 -26.20 6.22 -7.40
CA LEU A 93 -26.93 5.09 -8.00
C LEU A 93 -28.41 5.08 -7.63
N HIS A 94 -28.73 5.47 -6.39
CA HIS A 94 -30.09 5.53 -5.88
C HIS A 94 -30.36 6.92 -5.27
N PRO A 95 -30.62 7.94 -6.11
CA PRO A 95 -30.83 9.30 -5.64
C PRO A 95 -32.09 9.38 -4.77
N SER A 96 -31.92 9.83 -3.53
CA SER A 96 -33.01 10.23 -2.64
C SER A 96 -33.24 11.73 -2.78
N GLN A 97 -34.50 12.18 -2.69
CA GLN A 97 -34.86 13.59 -2.84
C GLN A 97 -34.13 14.47 -1.80
N ASP A 98 -34.16 14.08 -0.53
CA ASP A 98 -33.51 14.81 0.56
C ASP A 98 -31.98 14.88 0.40
N ASP A 99 -31.35 13.77 0.04
CA ASP A 99 -29.90 13.70 -0.15
C ASP A 99 -29.46 14.50 -1.37
N SER A 100 -30.21 14.42 -2.47
CA SER A 100 -29.94 15.16 -3.71
C SER A 100 -30.10 16.67 -3.48
N PHE A 101 -31.14 17.08 -2.76
CA PHE A 101 -31.37 18.48 -2.43
C PHE A 101 -30.27 19.05 -1.52
N ARG A 102 -29.87 18.32 -0.47
CA ARG A 102 -28.78 18.74 0.43
C ARG A 102 -27.44 18.82 -0.29
N LEU A 103 -27.14 17.84 -1.13
CA LEU A 103 -25.92 17.80 -1.93
C LEU A 103 -25.85 18.99 -2.89
N LEU A 104 -26.92 19.24 -3.64
CA LEU A 104 -26.96 20.31 -4.62
C LEU A 104 -27.00 21.69 -3.96
N SER A 105 -27.72 21.85 -2.86
CA SER A 105 -27.73 23.09 -2.07
C SER A 105 -26.33 23.45 -1.58
N PHE A 106 -25.58 22.46 -1.07
CA PHE A 106 -24.20 22.67 -0.62
C PHE A 106 -23.28 23.09 -1.77
N LEU A 107 -23.34 22.40 -2.92
CA LEU A 107 -22.50 22.73 -4.07
C LEU A 107 -22.84 24.12 -4.63
N LEU A 108 -24.11 24.48 -4.62
CA LEU A 108 -24.59 25.80 -5.06
C LEU A 108 -24.14 26.91 -4.10
N GLU A 109 -24.19 26.67 -2.78
CA GLU A 109 -23.70 27.58 -1.75
C GLU A 109 -22.19 27.82 -1.92
N ARG A 110 -21.41 26.75 -2.13
CA ARG A 110 -19.96 26.86 -2.40
C ARG A 110 -19.64 27.59 -3.70
N LEU A 111 -20.42 27.34 -4.75
CA LEU A 111 -20.28 28.06 -6.02
C LEU A 111 -20.61 29.55 -5.85
N SER A 112 -21.62 29.89 -5.05
CA SER A 112 -21.99 31.26 -4.72
C SER A 112 -20.91 31.96 -3.89
N GLU A 113 -20.33 31.28 -2.89
CA GLU A 113 -19.22 31.81 -2.08
C GLU A 113 -18.00 32.15 -2.94
N ILE A 114 -17.63 31.27 -3.88
CA ILE A 114 -16.49 31.50 -4.78
C ILE A 114 -16.76 32.68 -5.73
N LYS A 115 -18.00 32.83 -6.22
CA LYS A 115 -18.37 33.94 -7.10
C LYS A 115 -18.54 35.27 -6.35
N GLN A 116 -18.93 35.24 -5.07
CA GLN A 116 -19.01 36.43 -4.22
C GLN A 116 -17.65 36.86 -3.66
N GLY A 117 -16.71 35.92 -3.44
CA GLY A 117 -15.33 36.19 -3.01
C GLY A 117 -14.45 36.96 -4.02
N LEU A 118 -14.98 37.29 -5.20
CA LEU A 118 -14.33 38.15 -6.20
C LEU A 118 -14.80 39.62 -6.15
N LYS A 119 -15.61 40.01 -5.16
CA LYS A 119 -15.97 41.42 -4.93
C LYS A 119 -15.77 41.84 -3.46
N GLY A 120 -14.69 42.58 -3.24
CA GLY A 120 -14.65 43.68 -2.28
C GLY A 120 -13.96 43.42 -0.94
N ASP A 121 -13.15 44.42 -0.56
CA ASP A 121 -12.85 44.91 0.80
C ASP A 121 -11.58 44.28 1.44
N ASP A 122 -10.47 44.97 1.72
CA ASP A 122 -10.18 46.37 2.12
C ASP A 122 -11.12 46.95 3.20
N ASP A 123 -10.51 47.22 4.37
CA ASP A 123 -11.00 47.86 5.60
C ASP A 123 -11.77 47.02 6.67
N ASP A 124 -11.00 46.73 7.73
CA ASP A 124 -11.23 47.00 9.16
C ASP A 124 -12.45 46.49 9.97
N ILE A 125 -12.08 45.70 11.00
CA ILE A 125 -12.46 45.78 12.43
C ILE A 125 -13.86 45.28 12.91
N ALA A 126 -13.76 44.48 13.97
CA ALA A 126 -14.72 44.20 15.06
C ALA A 126 -15.70 43.02 14.92
N SER A 127 -15.37 41.97 15.69
CA SER A 127 -16.21 41.35 16.72
C SER A 127 -17.73 41.47 16.55
N THR A 128 -18.40 40.38 16.20
CA THR A 128 -19.74 40.08 16.73
C THR A 128 -19.91 38.58 16.90
N SER A 129 -19.95 38.18 18.17
CA SER A 129 -20.44 36.90 18.66
C SER A 129 -21.90 36.71 18.24
N THR A 130 -22.22 35.64 17.51
CA THR A 130 -23.58 35.08 17.52
C THR A 130 -23.52 33.58 17.76
N SER A 131 -23.95 33.21 18.95
CA SER A 131 -24.23 31.86 19.41
C SER A 131 -25.31 31.20 18.54
N THR A 132 -24.99 30.06 17.94
CA THR A 132 -26.00 29.06 17.57
C THR A 132 -25.60 27.72 18.17
N SER A 133 -26.50 27.22 19.01
CA SER A 133 -26.43 25.97 19.77
C SER A 133 -26.28 24.75 18.86
N ARG A 134 -25.19 24.01 19.06
CA ARG A 134 -24.97 22.65 18.54
C ARG A 134 -25.89 21.65 19.28
N PRO A 135 -26.75 20.87 18.60
CA PRO A 135 -27.18 19.60 19.14
C PRO A 135 -26.05 18.57 18.93
N LYS A 136 -25.76 17.81 19.99
CA LYS A 136 -24.75 16.77 20.03
C LYS A 136 -25.43 15.48 19.57
N VAL A 137 -25.14 15.03 18.35
CA VAL A 137 -25.48 13.68 17.88
C VAL A 137 -24.17 12.92 17.71
N GLU A 138 -24.03 11.86 18.51
CA GLU A 138 -22.95 10.90 18.42
C GLU A 138 -23.16 10.05 17.17
N GLU A 139 -22.35 10.28 16.13
CA GLU A 139 -22.18 9.31 15.05
C GLU A 139 -20.76 8.75 15.06
N THR A 140 -20.72 7.43 15.15
CA THR A 140 -19.52 6.61 15.15
C THR A 140 -18.78 6.78 13.83
N PHE A 141 -17.67 7.53 13.83
CA PHE A 141 -16.68 7.51 12.76
C PHE A 141 -16.14 6.08 12.60
N ARG A 142 -16.67 5.34 11.62
CA ARG A 142 -15.95 4.26 10.95
C ARG A 142 -15.19 4.90 9.81
N ASP A 143 -13.87 4.89 9.91
CA ASP A 143 -12.98 5.34 8.85
C ASP A 143 -12.89 4.27 7.76
N ASP A 144 -13.98 4.13 6.99
CA ASP A 144 -14.12 3.19 5.86
C ASP A 144 -13.18 3.57 4.69
N THR A 145 -12.57 4.76 4.74
CA THR A 145 -11.59 5.29 3.78
C THR A 145 -10.34 4.41 3.68
N PHE A 146 -9.91 3.86 4.82
CA PHE A 146 -8.68 3.08 4.92
C PHE A 146 -8.86 1.63 4.42
N ASP A 147 -10.02 1.04 4.67
CA ASP A 147 -10.36 -0.31 4.19
C ASP A 147 -10.59 -0.33 2.68
N MET A 148 -11.12 0.76 2.11
CA MET A 148 -11.33 0.89 0.67
C MET A 148 -9.99 1.01 -0.10
N HIS A 149 -8.98 1.66 0.47
CA HIS A 149 -7.62 1.71 -0.11
C HIS A 149 -6.92 0.34 -0.04
N ILE A 150 -7.13 -0.43 1.03
CA ILE A 150 -6.61 -1.80 1.15
C ILE A 150 -7.26 -2.71 0.09
N GLN A 151 -8.58 -2.62 -0.10
CA GLN A 151 -9.28 -3.39 -1.13
C GLN A 151 -8.84 -3.02 -2.55
N ARG A 152 -8.53 -1.73 -2.78
CA ARG A 152 -7.97 -1.24 -4.06
C ARG A 152 -6.59 -1.84 -4.34
N VAL A 153 -5.73 -1.91 -3.33
CA VAL A 153 -4.39 -2.53 -3.44
C VAL A 153 -4.49 -4.04 -3.59
N GLU A 154 -5.40 -4.71 -2.86
CA GLU A 154 -5.64 -6.16 -3.01
C GLU A 154 -6.19 -6.52 -4.39
N ALA A 155 -7.11 -5.73 -4.95
CA ALA A 155 -7.63 -5.94 -6.29
C ALA A 155 -6.54 -5.78 -7.37
N VAL A 156 -5.73 -4.71 -7.29
CA VAL A 156 -4.61 -4.48 -8.22
C VAL A 156 -3.56 -5.59 -8.14
N LEU A 157 -3.25 -6.07 -6.93
CA LEU A 157 -2.31 -7.19 -6.74
C LEU A 157 -2.86 -8.51 -7.30
N LYS A 158 -4.19 -8.73 -7.24
CA LYS A 158 -4.85 -9.91 -7.78
C LYS A 158 -4.88 -9.95 -9.31
N HIS A 159 -4.96 -8.78 -9.96
CA HIS A 159 -4.82 -8.66 -11.42
C HIS A 159 -3.38 -8.91 -11.91
N LEU A 160 -2.38 -8.68 -11.05
CA LEU A 160 -0.96 -8.94 -11.36
C LEU A 160 -0.54 -10.40 -11.10
N THR A 161 -1.35 -11.21 -10.38
CA THR A 161 -0.97 -12.59 -9.99
C THR A 161 -1.46 -13.71 -10.91
N MET A 162 -2.07 -13.42 -12.07
CA MET A 162 -2.53 -14.46 -12.99
C MET A 162 -1.85 -14.40 -14.37
N THR A 163 -0.58 -14.74 -14.38
CA THR A 163 0.02 -15.55 -15.45
C THR A 163 1.11 -16.46 -14.87
N PRO A 164 0.78 -17.69 -14.42
CA PRO A 164 1.79 -18.72 -14.25
C PRO A 164 2.02 -19.40 -15.61
N GLN A 165 3.14 -19.08 -16.27
CA GLN A 165 3.73 -20.03 -17.22
C GLN A 165 4.21 -21.23 -16.42
N VAL A 166 3.52 -22.36 -16.60
CA VAL A 166 3.97 -23.66 -16.10
C VAL A 166 5.07 -24.18 -17.02
N SER A 167 6.32 -24.05 -16.60
CA SER A 167 7.41 -24.92 -17.04
C SER A 167 7.58 -26.01 -15.98
N LEU A 168 7.16 -27.22 -16.35
CA LEU A 168 7.45 -28.47 -15.65
C LEU A 168 8.96 -28.74 -15.69
N ALA A 169 9.57 -28.84 -14.51
CA ALA A 169 10.82 -29.56 -14.30
C ALA A 169 10.75 -30.26 -12.93
N GLU A 170 11.18 -31.51 -12.96
CA GLU A 170 10.91 -32.58 -12.00
C GLU A 170 11.59 -32.38 -10.65
N LYS A 171 10.98 -32.97 -9.60
CA LYS A 171 11.72 -33.57 -8.50
C LYS A 171 11.16 -34.95 -8.18
N ALA A 172 12.06 -35.92 -8.31
CA ALA A 172 11.91 -37.31 -7.94
C ALA A 172 11.64 -37.50 -6.44
N SER A 173 10.84 -38.53 -6.13
CA SER A 173 11.01 -39.33 -4.92
C SER A 173 10.65 -40.80 -5.18
N ALA A 174 11.71 -41.62 -5.20
CA ALA A 174 11.88 -42.96 -4.63
C ALA A 174 10.84 -44.09 -4.85
N ALA A 175 11.41 -45.19 -5.38
CA ALA A 175 11.07 -46.63 -5.25
C ALA A 175 9.72 -47.08 -5.82
N ASP A 176 9.61 -48.15 -6.62
CA ASP A 176 10.15 -49.49 -6.36
C ASP A 176 10.03 -50.40 -7.61
N GLY A 177 10.86 -51.45 -7.71
CA GLY A 177 10.47 -52.75 -8.28
C GLY A 177 10.41 -53.00 -9.79
N SER A 178 11.51 -53.54 -10.33
CA SER A 178 11.60 -54.75 -11.19
C SER A 178 10.74 -54.95 -12.47
N ASP A 179 11.49 -55.22 -13.55
CA ASP A 179 11.34 -56.31 -14.52
C ASP A 179 10.36 -56.24 -15.73
N PHE A 180 11.00 -56.29 -16.91
CA PHE A 180 10.75 -57.27 -17.98
C PHE A 180 9.53 -57.07 -18.91
N PHE A 181 9.76 -56.50 -20.10
CA PHE A 181 8.86 -56.69 -21.25
C PHE A 181 9.51 -57.61 -22.29
N SER A 182 9.02 -58.85 -22.30
CA SER A 182 9.16 -59.80 -23.40
C SER A 182 8.18 -59.46 -24.53
N LEU A 183 8.76 -59.44 -25.73
CA LEU A 183 8.10 -59.49 -27.03
C LEU A 183 7.24 -60.77 -27.16
N LYS A 184 5.98 -60.64 -27.59
CA LYS A 184 5.22 -61.75 -28.17
C LYS A 184 4.58 -61.32 -29.48
N THR A 185 4.91 -62.10 -30.50
CA THR A 185 4.47 -62.07 -31.89
C THR A 185 3.20 -62.89 -32.12
N HIS A 186 2.59 -62.62 -33.28
CA HIS A 186 1.59 -63.36 -34.08
C HIS A 186 0.11 -63.25 -33.68
N ASP A 187 -0.79 -62.61 -34.47
CA ASP A 187 -1.29 -62.87 -35.87
C ASP A 187 -2.52 -63.81 -35.87
N PRO A 188 -3.33 -63.98 -36.96
CA PRO A 188 -3.56 -63.19 -38.20
C PRO A 188 -5.06 -63.18 -38.67
N VAL A 189 -5.24 -62.88 -39.98
CA VAL A 189 -6.32 -63.21 -40.96
C VAL A 189 -7.52 -62.24 -41.03
N THR A 190 -8.08 -61.78 -42.16
CA THR A 190 -8.21 -62.18 -43.59
C THR A 190 -8.72 -60.89 -44.31
N ASP A 191 -8.45 -60.50 -45.56
CA ASP A 191 -8.87 -61.13 -46.82
C ASP A 191 -8.37 -60.37 -48.07
N GLU A 192 -8.41 -61.09 -49.19
CA GLU A 192 -7.75 -60.97 -50.50
C GLU A 192 -8.08 -59.78 -51.47
N PRO A 193 -7.29 -59.65 -52.58
CA PRO A 193 -7.32 -58.56 -53.56
C PRO A 193 -8.19 -58.86 -54.80
N SER A 194 -8.49 -57.84 -55.60
CA SER A 194 -9.05 -57.99 -56.95
C SER A 194 -8.39 -57.07 -57.96
N LEU A 195 -7.72 -57.68 -58.95
CA LEU A 195 -7.32 -57.09 -60.21
C LEU A 195 -8.41 -57.36 -61.26
N ARG A 196 -8.82 -56.34 -62.03
CA ARG A 196 -9.37 -56.56 -63.37
C ARG A 196 -8.97 -55.45 -64.35
N GLN A 197 -8.54 -55.93 -65.51
CA GLN A 197 -7.90 -55.28 -66.64
C GLN A 197 -8.88 -54.60 -67.60
N SER A 198 -8.39 -53.63 -68.38
CA SER A 198 -8.59 -53.49 -69.84
C SER A 198 -7.66 -52.39 -70.37
N SER A 199 -7.09 -52.35 -71.57
CA SER A 199 -6.96 -53.23 -72.74
C SER A 199 -6.44 -52.30 -73.86
N GLY A 200 -5.45 -52.70 -74.67
CA GLY A 200 -5.14 -52.01 -75.94
C GLY A 200 -3.65 -51.89 -76.30
N TYR A 201 -3.22 -52.76 -77.21
CA TYR A 201 -1.94 -52.89 -77.94
C TYR A 201 -1.60 -51.60 -78.76
N GLU A 202 -0.37 -51.24 -79.14
CA GLU A 202 0.74 -52.02 -79.74
C GLU A 202 2.16 -51.50 -79.37
N GLU A 203 3.12 -52.43 -79.44
CA GLU A 203 4.60 -52.35 -79.46
C GLU A 203 5.18 -51.49 -80.62
N PRO A 204 6.51 -51.21 -80.77
CA PRO A 204 7.67 -51.95 -80.25
C PRO A 204 8.90 -51.15 -79.75
N SER A 205 9.78 -51.89 -79.05
CA SER A 205 11.25 -51.79 -79.09
C SER A 205 11.95 -50.47 -78.75
N SER A 206 12.66 -50.46 -77.63
CA SER A 206 14.12 -50.18 -77.59
C SER A 206 14.62 -50.36 -76.16
N ILE A 207 15.54 -51.30 -75.96
CA ILE A 207 16.31 -51.45 -74.74
C ILE A 207 17.19 -50.20 -74.60
N HIS A 208 16.86 -49.32 -73.65
CA HIS A 208 17.76 -48.26 -73.20
C HIS A 208 18.59 -48.77 -72.00
N PRO A 209 19.93 -48.66 -72.02
CA PRO A 209 20.80 -49.14 -70.93
C PRO A 209 20.69 -48.35 -69.61
N SER A 210 19.76 -47.40 -69.49
CA SER A 210 19.82 -46.33 -68.48
C SER A 210 18.93 -46.56 -67.25
N ASP A 211 18.00 -47.52 -67.27
CA ASP A 211 17.12 -47.77 -66.11
C ASP A 211 17.72 -48.72 -65.07
N SER A 212 18.74 -49.51 -65.44
CA SER A 212 19.51 -50.30 -64.48
C SER A 212 20.47 -49.42 -63.66
N GLU A 213 21.03 -48.37 -64.26
CA GLU A 213 21.96 -47.44 -63.58
C GLU A 213 21.23 -46.53 -62.58
N VAL A 214 19.98 -46.13 -62.88
CA VAL A 214 19.18 -45.28 -61.98
C VAL A 214 18.68 -46.04 -60.75
N LEU A 215 18.30 -47.32 -60.88
CA LEU A 215 17.97 -48.15 -59.71
C LEU A 215 19.20 -48.42 -58.84
N THR A 216 20.35 -48.73 -59.44
CA THR A 216 21.60 -48.93 -58.68
C THR A 216 22.08 -47.66 -57.99
N ASN A 217 21.83 -46.47 -58.57
CA ASN A 217 22.19 -45.19 -57.97
C ASN A 217 21.29 -44.85 -56.77
N TYR A 218 19.99 -45.17 -56.84
CA TYR A 218 19.07 -44.96 -55.71
C TYR A 218 19.38 -45.93 -54.56
N GLU A 219 19.60 -47.20 -54.87
CA GLU A 219 19.96 -48.23 -53.88
C GLU A 219 21.35 -47.95 -53.26
N SER A 220 22.31 -47.47 -54.06
CA SER A 220 23.62 -47.02 -53.56
C SER A 220 23.51 -45.78 -52.67
N LEU A 221 22.60 -44.84 -52.96
CA LEU A 221 22.38 -43.63 -52.15
C LEU A 221 21.69 -43.97 -50.83
N GLU A 222 20.75 -44.91 -50.84
CA GLU A 222 20.05 -45.41 -49.66
C GLU A 222 20.99 -46.19 -48.74
N LEU A 223 21.85 -47.05 -49.31
CA LEU A 223 22.94 -47.71 -48.57
C LEU A 223 23.95 -46.71 -48.01
N GLN A 224 24.27 -45.64 -48.75
CA GLN A 224 25.19 -44.60 -48.27
C GLN A 224 24.58 -43.75 -47.15
N ASN A 225 23.27 -43.47 -47.19
CA ASN A 225 22.55 -42.82 -46.11
C ASN A 225 22.48 -43.72 -44.86
N GLN A 226 22.23 -45.02 -45.02
CA GLN A 226 22.30 -45.99 -43.92
C GLN A 226 23.70 -46.08 -43.32
N HIS A 227 24.74 -46.08 -44.17
CA HIS A 227 26.13 -46.06 -43.72
C HIS A 227 26.46 -44.80 -42.90
N ASN A 228 26.01 -43.62 -43.36
CA ASN A 228 26.20 -42.35 -42.64
C ASN A 228 25.45 -42.34 -41.30
N LEU A 229 24.22 -42.86 -41.24
CA LEU A 229 23.45 -42.97 -40.00
C LEU A 229 24.14 -43.89 -38.99
N LEU A 230 24.69 -45.02 -39.45
CA LEU A 230 25.45 -45.93 -38.61
C LEU A 230 26.77 -45.30 -38.13
N LEU A 231 27.41 -44.47 -38.96
CA LEU A 231 28.60 -43.70 -38.59
C LEU A 231 28.30 -42.68 -37.50
N GLU A 232 27.19 -41.95 -37.61
CA GLU A 232 26.74 -40.99 -36.60
C GLU A 232 26.37 -41.68 -35.28
N GLN A 233 25.70 -42.84 -35.34
CA GLN A 233 25.41 -43.67 -34.16
C GLN A 233 26.68 -44.25 -33.52
N LEU A 234 27.67 -44.62 -34.32
CA LEU A 234 28.96 -45.10 -33.83
C LEU A 234 29.75 -43.95 -33.19
N GLU A 235 29.72 -42.75 -33.78
CA GLU A 235 30.32 -41.54 -33.21
C GLU A 235 29.64 -41.15 -31.88
N SER A 236 28.30 -41.14 -31.83
CA SER A 236 27.55 -40.86 -30.61
C SER A 236 27.85 -41.90 -29.53
N GLY A 237 27.79 -43.19 -29.86
CA GLY A 237 28.12 -44.27 -28.93
C GLY A 237 29.59 -44.24 -28.47
N SER A 238 30.52 -43.84 -29.34
CA SER A 238 31.93 -43.67 -28.96
C SER A 238 32.15 -42.48 -28.02
N SER A 239 31.35 -41.41 -28.17
CA SER A 239 31.37 -40.26 -27.29
C SER A 239 30.78 -40.58 -25.92
N GLU A 240 29.69 -41.36 -25.88
CA GLU A 240 29.08 -41.87 -24.65
C GLU A 240 30.01 -42.83 -23.90
N LEU A 241 30.68 -43.76 -24.61
CA LEU A 241 31.70 -44.63 -24.03
C LEU A 241 32.87 -43.84 -23.44
N ARG A 242 33.32 -42.78 -24.12
CA ARG A 242 34.36 -41.89 -23.57
C ARG A 242 33.90 -41.17 -22.33
N CYS A 243 32.65 -40.70 -22.27
CA CYS A 243 32.08 -40.09 -21.07
C CYS A 243 32.04 -41.09 -19.91
N LEU A 244 31.58 -42.32 -20.15
CA LEU A 244 31.54 -43.38 -19.13
C LEU A 244 32.94 -43.79 -18.66
N ASP A 245 33.92 -43.88 -19.57
CA ASP A 245 35.32 -44.14 -19.20
C ASP A 245 35.87 -43.03 -18.29
N THR A 246 35.60 -41.76 -18.61
CA THR A 246 36.02 -40.65 -17.73
C THR A 246 35.33 -40.67 -16.37
N GLU A 247 34.08 -41.10 -16.31
CA GLU A 247 33.32 -41.24 -15.05
C GLU A 247 33.86 -42.41 -14.21
N LEU A 248 34.15 -43.54 -14.83
CA LEU A 248 34.80 -44.68 -14.19
C LEU A 248 36.19 -44.30 -13.67
N GLU A 249 36.98 -43.54 -14.43
CA GLU A 249 38.31 -43.07 -14.04
C GLU A 249 38.23 -42.11 -12.83
N LEU A 250 37.21 -41.24 -12.79
CA LEU A 250 36.93 -40.40 -11.62
C LEU A 250 36.50 -41.20 -10.40
N LEU A 251 35.63 -42.20 -10.57
CA LEU A 251 35.15 -43.07 -9.50
C LEU A 251 36.24 -43.99 -8.96
N THR A 252 37.10 -44.53 -9.82
CA THR A 252 38.27 -45.32 -9.43
C THR A 252 39.31 -44.47 -8.70
N MET A 253 39.59 -43.25 -9.17
CA MET A 253 40.41 -42.28 -8.43
C MET A 253 39.80 -41.89 -7.07
N ALA A 254 38.48 -41.82 -6.97
CA ALA A 254 37.79 -41.55 -5.70
C ALA A 254 37.87 -42.76 -4.74
N ALA A 255 37.73 -43.98 -5.28
CA ALA A 255 37.81 -45.22 -4.52
C ALA A 255 39.23 -45.51 -4.03
N GLU A 256 40.26 -45.36 -4.88
CA GLU A 256 41.67 -45.50 -4.48
C GLU A 256 42.05 -44.48 -3.39
N ARG A 257 41.48 -43.27 -3.44
CA ARG A 257 41.70 -42.22 -2.43
C ARG A 257 40.94 -42.43 -1.12
N LEU A 258 39.82 -43.15 -1.14
CA LEU A 258 39.09 -43.56 0.07
C LEU A 258 39.76 -44.76 0.75
N LEU A 259 40.43 -45.61 -0.02
CA LEU A 259 41.15 -46.79 0.47
C LEU A 259 42.50 -46.44 1.11
N ASP A 260 43.07 -45.26 0.84
CA ASP A 260 44.26 -44.75 1.54
C ASP A 260 43.89 -44.15 2.90
N GLU A 261 43.25 -44.97 3.73
CA GLU A 261 42.67 -44.66 5.05
C GLU A 261 43.76 -44.57 6.14
N LYS A 262 44.88 -43.89 5.85
CA LYS A 262 45.99 -43.64 6.78
C LYS A 262 46.53 -42.20 6.71
N GLN A 263 45.65 -41.21 6.55
CA GLN A 263 46.04 -39.82 6.79
C GLN A 263 44.99 -39.09 7.63
N PRO A 264 45.40 -38.39 8.72
CA PRO A 264 44.46 -37.70 9.59
C PRO A 264 43.79 -36.55 8.82
N VAL A 265 42.49 -36.41 9.05
CA VAL A 265 41.60 -35.36 8.52
C VAL A 265 41.99 -34.00 9.11
N ASP A 266 43.15 -33.49 8.75
CA ASP A 266 43.48 -32.08 8.87
C ASP A 266 43.27 -31.43 7.51
N GLY A 267 42.77 -30.19 7.49
CA GLY A 267 42.26 -29.46 6.31
C GLY A 267 43.20 -29.24 5.11
N LEU A 268 44.26 -30.03 4.95
CA LEU A 268 45.12 -30.15 3.77
C LEU A 268 44.35 -30.67 2.54
N TYR A 269 43.45 -31.65 2.69
CA TYR A 269 42.65 -32.16 1.57
C TYR A 269 41.71 -31.08 1.00
N LEU A 270 41.01 -30.36 1.87
CA LEU A 270 40.16 -29.25 1.47
C LEU A 270 40.98 -28.13 0.81
N LYS A 271 42.19 -27.86 1.30
CA LYS A 271 43.12 -26.90 0.68
C LYS A 271 43.58 -27.33 -0.70
N GLN A 272 43.94 -28.60 -0.89
CA GLN A 272 44.38 -29.14 -2.17
C GLN A 272 43.25 -29.16 -3.19
N LEU A 273 42.03 -29.51 -2.76
CA LEU A 273 40.83 -29.42 -3.60
C LEU A 273 40.51 -27.97 -3.97
N ASN A 274 40.63 -27.04 -3.02
CA ASN A 274 40.46 -25.61 -3.28
C ASN A 274 41.52 -25.08 -4.25
N GLU A 275 42.77 -25.54 -4.15
CA GLU A 275 43.85 -25.18 -5.07
C GLU A 275 43.60 -25.74 -6.49
N GLN A 276 43.11 -26.98 -6.61
CA GLN A 276 42.67 -27.52 -7.89
C GLN A 276 41.47 -26.78 -8.48
N LEU A 277 40.49 -26.42 -7.64
CA LEU A 277 39.36 -25.58 -8.05
C LEU A 277 39.82 -24.20 -8.52
N LEU A 278 40.80 -23.59 -7.85
CA LEU A 278 41.40 -22.33 -8.27
C LEU A 278 42.11 -22.46 -9.61
N LEU A 279 42.90 -23.51 -9.83
CA LEU A 279 43.56 -23.77 -11.11
C LEU A 279 42.55 -24.00 -12.24
N LYS A 280 41.50 -24.79 -12.00
CA LYS A 280 40.42 -24.99 -12.99
C LYS A 280 39.66 -23.69 -13.26
N ARG A 281 39.41 -22.87 -12.23
CA ARG A 281 38.79 -21.54 -12.38
C ARG A 281 39.67 -20.60 -13.20
N CYS A 282 40.97 -20.56 -12.95
CA CYS A 282 41.92 -19.80 -13.76
C CYS A 282 41.93 -20.28 -15.21
N ASN A 283 41.96 -21.59 -15.44
CA ASN A 283 41.90 -22.16 -16.78
C ASN A 283 40.60 -21.79 -17.51
N ILE A 284 39.44 -21.85 -16.84
CA ILE A 284 38.16 -21.41 -17.41
C ILE A 284 38.20 -19.92 -17.77
N VAL A 285 38.80 -19.08 -16.92
CA VAL A 285 38.97 -17.65 -17.19
C VAL A 285 39.87 -17.43 -18.41
N ASP A 286 40.96 -18.19 -18.55
CA ASP A 286 41.88 -18.05 -19.68
C ASP A 286 41.29 -18.62 -20.97
N LEU A 287 40.57 -19.74 -20.93
CA LEU A 287 39.76 -20.23 -22.06
C LEU A 287 38.71 -19.20 -22.45
N LYS A 288 38.05 -18.56 -21.48
CA LYS A 288 37.08 -17.48 -21.76
C LYS A 288 37.75 -16.31 -22.45
N LYS A 289 38.96 -15.89 -22.04
CA LYS A 289 39.72 -14.85 -22.73
C LYS A 289 40.09 -15.26 -24.17
N GLN A 290 40.55 -16.49 -24.37
CA GLN A 290 40.90 -16.99 -25.71
C GLN A 290 39.67 -17.05 -26.61
N TRP A 291 38.56 -17.54 -26.07
CA TRP A 291 37.28 -17.60 -26.75
C TRP A 291 36.76 -16.19 -27.07
N ASP A 292 36.87 -15.24 -26.12
CA ASP A 292 36.46 -13.85 -26.32
C ASP A 292 37.35 -13.16 -27.36
N HIS A 293 38.66 -13.44 -27.40
CA HIS A 293 39.56 -12.93 -28.43
C HIS A 293 39.16 -13.43 -29.83
N VAL A 294 38.84 -14.72 -29.97
CA VAL A 294 38.37 -15.30 -31.23
C VAL A 294 37.00 -14.74 -31.61
N ARG A 295 36.05 -14.64 -30.67
CA ARG A 295 34.73 -14.03 -30.87
C ARG A 295 34.87 -12.60 -31.38
N LEU A 296 35.63 -11.75 -30.67
CA LEU A 296 35.84 -10.36 -31.04
C LEU A 296 36.52 -10.22 -32.41
N THR A 297 37.47 -11.09 -32.73
CA THR A 297 38.13 -11.11 -34.04
C THR A 297 37.15 -11.49 -35.16
N LEU A 298 36.29 -12.48 -34.93
CA LEU A 298 35.27 -12.90 -35.89
C LEU A 298 34.15 -11.85 -36.02
N GLU A 299 33.74 -11.21 -34.93
CA GLU A 299 32.79 -10.11 -34.91
C GLU A 299 33.34 -8.89 -35.66
N ALA A 300 34.61 -8.54 -35.46
CA ALA A 300 35.27 -7.47 -36.20
C ALA A 300 35.34 -7.79 -37.70
N LYS A 301 35.68 -9.03 -38.09
CA LYS A 301 35.66 -9.47 -39.50
C LYS A 301 34.25 -9.44 -40.08
N LYS A 302 33.24 -9.91 -39.34
CA LYS A 302 31.82 -9.83 -39.71
C LYS A 302 31.44 -8.37 -39.96
N LEU A 303 31.76 -7.46 -39.05
CA LEU A 303 31.49 -6.02 -39.19
C LEU A 303 32.20 -5.42 -40.39
N CYS A 304 33.48 -5.73 -40.63
CA CYS A 304 34.20 -5.27 -41.82
C CYS A 304 33.57 -5.76 -43.14
N LEU A 305 33.13 -7.02 -43.19
CA LEU A 305 32.44 -7.58 -44.36
C LEU A 305 31.05 -6.97 -44.54
N LEU A 306 30.33 -6.74 -43.43
CA LEU A 306 29.05 -6.06 -43.42
C LEU A 306 29.21 -4.62 -43.93
N ASP A 307 30.22 -3.89 -43.48
CA ASP A 307 30.54 -2.52 -43.92
C ASP A 307 30.90 -2.49 -45.41
N GLN A 308 31.64 -3.48 -45.91
CA GLN A 308 31.93 -3.63 -47.34
C GLN A 308 30.67 -3.90 -48.17
N LEU A 309 29.73 -4.71 -47.67
CA LEU A 309 28.44 -4.94 -48.32
C LEU A 309 27.49 -3.72 -48.22
N HIS A 310 27.54 -3.00 -47.09
CA HIS A 310 26.76 -1.79 -46.83
C HIS A 310 27.22 -0.57 -47.63
N VAL A 311 28.39 -0.61 -48.28
CA VAL A 311 28.74 0.38 -49.32
C VAL A 311 27.74 0.36 -50.47
N GLU A 312 27.07 -0.77 -50.73
CA GLU A 312 26.12 -0.96 -51.82
C GLU A 312 24.65 -0.67 -51.42
N GLU A 313 24.26 -0.78 -50.14
CA GLU A 313 22.89 -0.48 -49.65
C GLU A 313 22.85 0.59 -48.54
N PRO A 314 22.35 1.82 -48.81
CA PRO A 314 22.23 2.88 -47.81
C PRO A 314 21.19 2.57 -46.71
N GLU A 315 20.15 1.78 -47.01
CA GLU A 315 19.11 1.40 -46.05
C GLU A 315 19.66 0.48 -44.95
N ALA A 316 20.61 -0.40 -45.30
CA ALA A 316 21.27 -1.29 -44.37
C ALA A 316 22.20 -0.55 -43.39
N LYS A 317 22.85 0.54 -43.84
CA LYS A 317 23.60 1.46 -42.96
C LYS A 317 22.71 2.15 -41.93
N GLU A 318 21.53 2.62 -42.35
CA GLU A 318 20.58 3.25 -41.44
C GLU A 318 20.07 2.26 -40.38
N LYS A 319 19.73 1.04 -40.80
CA LYS A 319 19.34 -0.05 -39.89
C LYS A 319 20.45 -0.39 -38.90
N PHE A 320 21.71 -0.44 -39.35
CA PHE A 320 22.86 -0.70 -38.48
C PHE A 320 23.08 0.42 -37.45
N HIS A 321 22.95 1.70 -37.85
CA HIS A 321 23.01 2.82 -36.91
C HIS A 321 21.90 2.77 -35.86
N LYS A 322 20.67 2.43 -36.25
CA LYS A 322 19.55 2.23 -35.31
C LYS A 322 19.83 1.09 -34.34
N LEU A 323 20.34 -0.04 -34.83
CA LEU A 323 20.71 -1.19 -33.99
C LEU A 323 21.79 -0.82 -32.96
N LYS A 324 22.83 -0.10 -33.40
CA LYS A 324 23.91 0.36 -32.52
C LYS A 324 23.39 1.32 -31.45
N LYS A 325 22.44 2.20 -31.79
CA LYS A 325 21.78 3.07 -30.81
C LYS A 325 21.01 2.25 -29.78
N THR A 326 20.20 1.27 -30.23
CA THR A 326 19.45 0.41 -29.32
C THR A 326 20.36 -0.46 -28.43
N GLU A 327 21.53 -0.86 -28.92
CA GLU A 327 22.52 -1.62 -28.14
C GLU A 327 23.14 -0.76 -27.03
N LEU A 328 23.45 0.51 -27.33
CA LEU A 328 23.92 1.47 -26.33
C LEU A 328 22.83 1.77 -25.28
N ASP A 329 21.59 1.94 -25.72
CA ASP A 329 20.45 2.15 -24.81
C ASP A 329 20.23 0.92 -23.91
N LEU A 330 20.33 -0.29 -24.47
CA LEU A 330 20.26 -1.55 -23.71
C LEU A 330 21.39 -1.65 -22.68
N GLN A 331 22.62 -1.30 -23.06
CA GLN A 331 23.75 -1.28 -22.15
C GLN A 331 23.54 -0.26 -21.02
N SER A 332 23.00 0.92 -21.33
CA SER A 332 22.65 1.93 -20.33
C SER A 332 21.59 1.42 -19.35
N ILE A 333 20.49 0.85 -19.85
CA ILE A 333 19.41 0.27 -19.03
C ILE A 333 19.94 -0.89 -18.17
N SER A 334 20.78 -1.76 -18.73
CA SER A 334 21.38 -2.86 -17.97
C SER A 334 22.24 -2.35 -16.82
N SER A 335 22.99 -1.26 -17.02
CA SER A 335 23.79 -0.64 -15.96
C SER A 335 22.92 -0.01 -14.87
N GLU A 336 21.77 0.57 -15.23
CA GLU A 336 20.80 1.13 -14.28
C GLU A 336 20.12 0.01 -13.48
N ILE A 337 19.70 -1.08 -14.12
CA ILE A 337 19.14 -2.24 -13.44
C ILE A 337 20.11 -2.79 -12.39
N GLN A 338 21.39 -2.92 -12.75
CA GLN A 338 22.41 -3.39 -11.81
C GLN A 338 22.53 -2.45 -10.60
N LYS A 339 22.55 -1.12 -10.81
CA LYS A 339 22.57 -0.16 -9.71
C LYS A 339 21.35 -0.27 -8.81
N ARG A 340 20.15 -0.41 -9.39
CA ARG A 340 18.90 -0.60 -8.62
C ARG A 340 18.89 -1.91 -7.85
N GLU A 341 19.49 -2.96 -8.39
CA GLU A 341 19.65 -4.24 -7.71
C GLU A 341 20.60 -4.13 -6.52
N GLU A 342 21.72 -3.41 -6.68
CA GLU A 342 22.66 -3.10 -5.59
C GLU A 342 22.00 -2.25 -4.50
N GLU A 343 21.25 -1.20 -4.87
CA GLU A 343 20.44 -0.40 -3.95
C GLU A 343 19.42 -1.25 -3.19
N ARG A 344 18.71 -2.14 -3.89
CA ARG A 344 17.75 -3.08 -3.30
C ARG A 344 18.42 -3.99 -2.28
N CYS A 345 19.56 -4.59 -2.63
CA CYS A 345 20.33 -5.44 -1.71
C CYS A 345 20.77 -4.65 -0.46
N ASN A 346 21.24 -3.42 -0.63
CA ASN A 346 21.64 -2.55 0.48
C ASN A 346 20.45 -2.26 1.42
N LEU A 347 19.29 -1.89 0.86
CA LEU A 347 18.07 -1.63 1.64
C LEU A 347 17.58 -2.87 2.38
N TYR A 348 17.63 -4.05 1.77
CA TYR A 348 17.29 -5.30 2.46
C TYR A 348 18.25 -5.60 3.62
N SER A 349 19.55 -5.37 3.44
CA SER A 349 20.53 -5.55 4.51
C SER A 349 20.29 -4.58 5.68
N GLU A 350 19.84 -3.36 5.40
CA GLU A 350 19.53 -2.37 6.42
C GLU A 350 18.24 -2.73 7.17
N LEU A 351 17.22 -3.23 6.45
CA LEU A 351 15.99 -3.74 7.04
C LEU A 351 16.24 -4.93 7.97
N GLU A 352 17.19 -5.81 7.64
CA GLU A 352 17.54 -6.96 8.49
C GLU A 352 18.26 -6.55 9.78
N LYS A 353 19.07 -5.48 9.75
CA LYS A 353 19.74 -4.91 10.92
C LYS A 353 18.79 -4.18 11.85
N GLN A 354 17.67 -3.67 11.33
CA GLN A 354 16.67 -2.99 12.14
C GLN A 354 16.03 -3.98 13.13
N PRO A 355 15.83 -3.60 14.40
CA PRO A 355 15.10 -4.43 15.34
C PRO A 355 13.71 -4.71 14.77
N LYS A 356 13.27 -5.98 14.82
CA LYS A 356 11.96 -6.41 14.29
C LYS A 356 10.85 -5.58 14.93
N ALA A 357 10.41 -4.54 14.22
CA ALA A 357 9.31 -3.71 14.66
C ALA A 357 8.09 -4.61 14.88
N THR A 358 7.37 -4.35 15.97
CA THR A 358 6.13 -5.07 16.28
C THR A 358 5.23 -5.06 15.04
N SER A 359 4.52 -6.17 14.78
CA SER A 359 3.61 -6.24 13.63
C SER A 359 2.69 -5.02 13.60
N ARG A 360 2.48 -4.44 12.40
CA ARG A 360 1.51 -3.36 12.16
C ARG A 360 0.16 -3.66 12.82
N LYS A 361 -0.27 -4.93 12.82
CA LYS A 361 -1.50 -5.39 13.47
C LYS A 361 -1.51 -5.13 14.99
N SER A 362 -0.37 -5.30 15.64
CA SER A 362 -0.20 -5.01 17.07
C SER A 362 -0.34 -3.52 17.37
N TYR A 363 0.29 -2.65 16.57
CA TYR A 363 0.13 -1.20 16.72
C TYR A 363 -1.32 -0.76 16.50
N ILE A 364 -1.98 -1.28 15.46
CA ILE A 364 -3.40 -0.99 15.20
C ILE A 364 -4.27 -1.44 16.38
N HIS A 365 -4.02 -2.64 16.91
CA HIS A 365 -4.78 -3.14 18.06
C HIS A 365 -4.54 -2.27 19.30
N GLY A 366 -3.28 -1.89 19.58
CA GLY A 366 -2.94 -0.98 20.68
C GLY A 366 -3.61 0.38 20.54
N ILE A 367 -3.60 0.97 19.34
CA ILE A 367 -4.30 2.24 19.06
C ILE A 367 -5.81 2.07 19.28
N LYS A 368 -6.42 0.99 18.79
CA LYS A 368 -7.84 0.71 19.00
C LYS A 368 -8.21 0.60 20.48
N GLU A 369 -7.39 -0.08 21.28
CA GLU A 369 -7.62 -0.18 22.74
C GLU A 369 -7.42 1.16 23.45
N ILE A 370 -6.43 1.96 23.06
CA ILE A 370 -6.25 3.32 23.57
C ILE A 370 -7.48 4.18 23.26
N THR A 371 -8.00 4.15 22.03
CA THR A 371 -9.21 4.89 21.65
C THR A 371 -10.43 4.42 22.43
N LYS A 372 -10.59 3.11 22.63
CA LYS A 372 -11.69 2.54 23.43
C LYS A 372 -11.61 2.99 24.89
N ASN A 373 -10.41 2.99 25.48
CA ASN A 373 -10.20 3.46 26.84
C ASN A 373 -10.45 4.97 26.96
N SER A 374 -10.03 5.77 25.98
CA SER A 374 -10.33 7.22 25.95
C SER A 374 -11.83 7.49 26.03
N ARG A 375 -12.64 6.81 25.21
CA ARG A 375 -14.11 6.98 25.23
C ARG A 375 -14.74 6.59 26.57
N LYS A 376 -14.22 5.53 27.21
CA LYS A 376 -14.66 5.14 28.56
C LYS A 376 -14.32 6.22 29.59
N LEU A 377 -13.10 6.75 29.53
CA LEU A 377 -12.68 7.84 30.41
C LEU A 377 -13.55 9.09 30.21
N ASP A 378 -13.90 9.46 28.98
CA ASP A 378 -14.77 10.60 28.72
C ASP A 378 -16.17 10.41 29.33
N SER A 379 -16.70 9.19 29.24
CA SER A 379 -17.99 8.83 29.83
C SER A 379 -17.93 8.88 31.37
N ASP A 380 -16.86 8.35 31.95
CA ASP A 380 -16.63 8.39 33.40
C ASP A 380 -16.42 9.82 33.91
N ILE A 381 -15.70 10.67 33.16
CA ILE A 381 -15.53 12.09 33.49
C ILE A 381 -16.87 12.81 33.50
N GLN A 382 -17.72 12.58 32.49
CA GLN A 382 -19.06 13.17 32.44
C GLN A 382 -19.90 12.71 33.65
N ARG A 383 -19.85 11.42 34.00
CA ARG A 383 -20.53 10.89 35.19
C ARG A 383 -20.05 11.56 36.48
N ILE A 384 -18.73 11.56 36.73
CA ILE A 384 -18.14 12.16 37.93
C ILE A 384 -18.43 13.67 38.00
N SER A 385 -18.42 14.37 36.86
CA SER A 385 -18.77 15.79 36.80
C SER A 385 -20.24 16.04 37.15
N GLY A 386 -21.15 15.16 36.70
CA GLY A 386 -22.56 15.17 37.09
C GLY A 386 -22.72 14.97 38.60
N GLU A 387 -22.16 13.89 39.13
CA GLU A 387 -22.21 13.57 40.57
C GLU A 387 -21.61 14.70 41.43
N THR A 388 -20.50 15.30 40.98
CA THR A 388 -19.87 16.44 41.68
C THR A 388 -20.78 17.67 41.69
N ARG A 389 -21.49 17.95 40.58
CA ARG A 389 -22.47 19.03 40.52
C ARG A 389 -23.64 18.79 41.45
N ASP A 390 -24.16 17.56 41.50
CA ASP A 390 -25.26 17.19 42.38
C ASP A 390 -24.87 17.32 43.86
N LEU A 391 -23.68 16.84 44.23
CA LEU A 391 -23.11 17.02 45.58
C LEU A 391 -22.95 18.51 45.94
N GLN A 392 -22.54 19.35 44.99
CA GLN A 392 -22.43 20.79 45.22
C GLN A 392 -23.79 21.43 45.46
N LEU A 393 -24.82 21.03 44.71
CA LEU A 393 -26.20 21.50 44.90
C LEU A 393 -26.78 21.05 46.24
N GLU A 394 -26.55 19.79 46.63
CA GLU A 394 -26.95 19.28 47.95
C GLU A 394 -26.23 20.02 49.08
N SER A 395 -24.91 20.22 48.97
CA SER A 395 -24.12 20.98 49.94
C SER A 395 -24.64 22.42 50.11
N ASN A 396 -24.95 23.10 49.01
CA ASN A 396 -25.51 24.44 49.03
C ASN A 396 -26.91 24.45 49.66
N SER A 397 -27.78 23.51 49.28
CA SER A 397 -29.13 23.37 49.86
C SER A 397 -29.09 23.16 51.37
N ILE A 398 -28.20 22.28 51.85
CA ILE A 398 -27.98 22.05 53.28
C ILE A 398 -27.46 23.32 53.96
N ARG A 399 -26.49 24.02 53.37
CA ARG A 399 -25.93 25.26 53.90
C ARG A 399 -26.98 26.36 54.02
N GLU A 400 -27.80 26.57 53.01
CA GLU A 400 -28.90 27.55 53.04
C GLU A 400 -29.96 27.19 54.08
N ARG A 401 -30.31 25.91 54.21
CA ARG A 401 -31.23 25.44 55.27
C ARG A 401 -30.63 25.60 56.67
N LEU A 402 -29.33 25.42 56.83
CA LEU A 402 -28.61 25.66 58.08
C LEU A 402 -28.61 27.15 58.41
N HIS A 403 -28.27 28.04 57.47
CA HIS A 403 -28.30 29.49 57.68
C HIS A 403 -29.70 29.98 58.08
N ARG A 404 -30.76 29.51 57.41
CA ARG A 404 -32.14 29.86 57.77
C ARG A 404 -32.52 29.40 59.16
N SER A 405 -32.22 28.14 59.51
CA SER A 405 -32.49 27.59 60.85
C SER A 405 -31.73 28.34 61.94
N TYR A 406 -30.45 28.64 61.69
CA TYR A 406 -29.61 29.39 62.61
C TYR A 406 -30.15 30.80 62.83
N ALA A 407 -30.52 31.53 61.77
CA ALA A 407 -31.06 32.88 61.89
C ALA A 407 -32.34 32.94 62.75
N VAL A 408 -33.24 31.95 62.61
CA VAL A 408 -34.45 31.86 63.45
C VAL A 408 -34.10 31.61 64.91
N VAL A 409 -33.19 30.68 65.19
CA VAL A 409 -32.75 30.37 66.56
C VAL A 409 -32.05 31.58 67.18
N ASP A 410 -31.19 32.27 66.42
CA ASP A 410 -30.49 33.47 66.86
C ASP A 410 -31.47 34.59 67.22
N GLU A 411 -32.51 34.82 66.40
CA GLU A 411 -33.58 35.77 66.70
C GLU A 411 -34.39 35.38 67.95
N MET A 412 -34.62 34.08 68.17
CA MET A 412 -35.28 33.59 69.39
C MET A 412 -34.43 33.87 70.64
N VAL A 413 -33.14 33.54 70.59
CA VAL A 413 -32.22 33.74 71.72
C VAL A 413 -32.04 35.22 72.01
N THR A 414 -31.89 36.06 70.99
CA THR A 414 -31.72 37.52 71.16
C THR A 414 -32.93 38.20 71.79
N ARG A 415 -34.14 37.67 71.62
CA ARG A 415 -35.33 38.12 72.35
C ARG A 415 -35.25 37.79 73.84
N GLU A 416 -34.76 36.60 74.20
CA GLU A 416 -34.61 36.17 75.60
C GLU A 416 -33.41 36.82 76.31
N LEU A 417 -32.38 37.26 75.56
CA LEU A 417 -31.25 38.02 76.11
C LEU A 417 -31.68 39.26 76.88
N LYS A 418 -32.85 39.86 76.54
CA LYS A 418 -33.36 41.04 77.23
C LYS A 418 -33.86 40.73 78.65
N LYS A 419 -34.24 39.47 78.93
CA LYS A 419 -34.94 39.07 80.18
C LYS A 419 -34.01 38.57 81.28
N ASP A 420 -32.91 37.89 80.93
CA ASP A 420 -32.02 37.25 81.91
C ASP A 420 -30.52 37.51 81.61
N PRO A 421 -29.74 38.05 82.57
CA PRO A 421 -28.29 38.23 82.43
C PRO A 421 -27.47 36.93 82.29
N ALA A 422 -27.95 35.78 82.78
CA ALA A 422 -27.26 34.49 82.63
C ALA A 422 -27.25 34.03 81.15
N ILE A 423 -28.37 34.23 80.43
CA ILE A 423 -28.50 33.91 79.00
C ILE A 423 -27.49 34.72 78.16
N ARG A 424 -27.16 35.96 78.57
CA ARG A 424 -26.12 36.78 77.93
C ARG A 424 -24.72 36.18 78.03
N GLN A 425 -24.37 35.57 79.15
CA GLN A 425 -23.07 34.91 79.29
C GLN A 425 -23.00 33.65 78.42
N VAL A 426 -24.07 32.85 78.42
CA VAL A 426 -24.16 31.64 77.57
C VAL A 426 -24.09 32.01 76.09
N TYR A 427 -24.81 33.04 75.65
CA TYR A 427 -24.79 33.48 74.25
C TYR A 427 -23.42 33.99 73.79
N LYS A 428 -22.68 34.71 74.65
CA LYS A 428 -21.28 35.09 74.37
C LYS A 428 -20.39 33.86 74.17
N LEU A 429 -20.57 32.83 75.01
CA LEU A 429 -19.82 31.58 74.88
C LEU A 429 -20.19 30.86 73.58
N VAL A 430 -21.47 30.76 73.24
CA VAL A 430 -21.95 30.15 71.97
C VAL A 430 -21.41 30.90 70.76
N THR A 431 -21.43 32.23 70.76
CA THR A 431 -20.87 33.05 69.67
C THR A 431 -19.35 32.83 69.53
N SER A 432 -18.63 32.75 70.65
CA SER A 432 -17.20 32.43 70.67
C SER A 432 -16.93 31.04 70.07
N ILE A 433 -17.74 30.04 70.46
CA ILE A 433 -17.66 28.68 69.92
C ILE A 433 -17.90 28.69 68.39
N HIS A 434 -18.92 29.39 67.89
CA HIS A 434 -19.14 29.52 66.44
C HIS A 434 -17.97 30.17 65.72
N GLY A 435 -17.38 31.23 66.29
CA GLY A 435 -16.20 31.89 65.70
C GLY A 435 -14.96 30.99 65.67
N ILE A 436 -14.78 30.11 66.67
CA ILE A 436 -13.69 29.12 66.68
C ILE A 436 -13.96 28.03 65.63
N PHE A 437 -15.19 27.53 65.52
CA PHE A 437 -15.55 26.54 64.50
C PHE A 437 -15.39 27.07 63.07
N GLU A 438 -15.72 28.33 62.82
CA GLU A 438 -15.50 28.98 61.52
C GLU A 438 -14.00 29.00 61.17
N GLN A 439 -13.16 29.43 62.11
CA GLN A 439 -11.70 29.42 61.93
C GLN A 439 -11.15 28.00 61.69
N ILE A 440 -11.66 27.00 62.41
CA ILE A 440 -11.27 25.59 62.21
C ILE A 440 -11.68 25.13 60.80
N SER A 441 -12.90 25.44 60.37
CA SER A 441 -13.41 25.09 59.04
C SER A 441 -12.54 25.71 57.93
N GLU A 442 -12.26 27.01 58.00
CA GLU A 442 -11.39 27.71 57.05
C GLU A 442 -9.99 27.10 57.00
N LYS A 443 -9.39 26.80 58.16
CA LYS A 443 -8.06 26.19 58.23
C LYS A 443 -8.04 24.79 57.62
N ILE A 444 -9.05 23.96 57.88
CA ILE A 444 -9.18 22.63 57.27
C ILE A 444 -9.25 22.75 55.74
N LEU A 445 -10.10 23.64 55.21
CA LEU A 445 -10.23 23.85 53.76
C LEU A 445 -8.93 24.35 53.12
N MET A 446 -8.23 25.28 53.77
CA MET A 446 -6.92 25.76 53.32
C MET A 446 -5.86 24.65 53.34
N THR A 447 -5.82 23.84 54.41
CA THR A 447 -4.91 22.68 54.48
C THR A 447 -5.22 21.66 53.39
N ASP A 448 -6.49 21.38 53.10
CA ASP A 448 -6.90 20.47 52.03
C ASP A 448 -6.50 20.98 50.63
N ARG A 449 -6.56 22.29 50.42
CA ARG A 449 -6.07 22.92 49.18
C ARG A 449 -4.56 22.77 49.05
N LEU A 450 -3.81 23.17 50.08
CA LEU A 450 -2.35 23.07 50.08
C LEU A 450 -1.88 21.61 49.91
N ARG A 451 -2.59 20.65 50.51
CA ARG A 451 -2.29 19.22 50.36
C ARG A 451 -2.44 18.75 48.91
N ARG A 452 -3.51 19.17 48.22
CA ARG A 452 -3.71 18.86 46.79
C ARG A 452 -2.61 19.47 45.92
N GLU A 453 -2.28 20.74 46.15
CA GLU A 453 -1.19 21.43 45.43
C GLU A 453 0.18 20.76 45.68
N ALA A 454 0.44 20.28 46.90
CA ALA A 454 1.66 19.54 47.23
C ALA A 454 1.77 18.21 46.46
N VAL A 455 0.69 17.41 46.46
CA VAL A 455 0.65 16.13 45.72
C VAL A 455 0.82 16.35 44.21
N ASP A 456 0.23 17.41 43.64
CA ASP A 456 0.41 17.75 42.23
C ASP A 456 1.87 18.14 41.91
N CYS A 457 2.52 18.90 42.80
CA CYS A 457 3.94 19.23 42.69
C CYS A 457 4.82 17.96 42.78
N GLU A 458 4.54 17.05 43.71
CA GLU A 458 5.24 15.77 43.84
C GLU A 458 5.10 14.91 42.59
N LYS A 459 3.89 14.85 42.01
CA LYS A 459 3.63 14.13 40.76
C LYS A 459 4.41 14.73 39.58
N LYS A 460 4.43 16.06 39.46
CA LYS A 460 5.25 16.77 38.46
C LYS A 460 6.74 16.48 38.63
N LEU A 461 7.24 16.51 39.87
CA LEU A 461 8.63 16.20 40.19
C LEU A 461 8.97 14.75 39.81
N GLY A 462 8.09 13.79 40.13
CA GLY A 462 8.23 12.39 39.73
C GLY A 462 8.32 12.23 38.21
N SER A 463 7.50 12.94 37.44
CA SER A 463 7.53 12.91 35.98
C SER A 463 8.80 13.52 35.37
N ILE A 464 9.34 14.59 35.97
CA ILE A 464 10.61 15.18 35.52
C ILE A 464 11.76 14.23 35.80
N LYS A 465 11.77 13.63 37.00
CA LYS A 465 12.78 12.65 37.41
C LYS A 465 12.77 11.40 36.51
N SER A 466 11.59 10.88 36.16
CA SER A 466 11.47 9.70 35.29
C SER A 466 11.88 9.96 33.84
N ARG A 467 11.76 11.21 33.35
CA ARG A 467 12.22 11.61 32.02
C ARG A 467 13.75 11.66 31.87
N GLY A 468 14.51 11.51 32.95
CA GLY A 468 15.98 11.51 32.92
C GLY A 468 16.59 12.85 32.50
N MET A 469 15.79 13.92 32.45
CA MET A 469 16.24 15.28 32.16
C MET A 469 16.94 15.81 33.41
N SER A 470 18.28 15.73 33.45
CA SER A 470 19.02 16.49 34.45
C SER A 470 18.87 17.97 34.13
N LEU A 471 18.43 18.76 35.10
CA LEU A 471 18.35 20.22 35.00
C LEU A 471 19.70 20.81 34.55
N GLU A 472 20.81 20.17 34.94
CA GLU A 472 22.17 20.55 34.55
C GLU A 472 22.42 20.38 33.05
N LYS A 473 21.87 19.32 32.42
CA LYS A 473 21.99 19.10 30.97
C LYS A 473 21.18 20.12 30.19
N LEU A 474 19.94 20.38 30.60
CA LEU A 474 19.11 21.43 29.99
C LEU A 474 19.73 22.81 30.14
N GLN A 475 20.34 23.10 31.29
CA GLN A 475 21.06 24.35 31.52
C GLN A 475 22.29 24.45 30.61
N ALA A 476 23.08 23.38 30.48
CA ALA A 476 24.22 23.35 29.57
C ALA A 476 23.80 23.53 28.10
N ASP A 477 22.74 22.88 27.65
CA ASP A 477 22.22 23.00 26.28
C ASP A 477 21.72 24.43 26.01
N LEU A 478 21.04 25.05 26.96
CA LEU A 478 20.56 26.43 26.87
C LEU A 478 21.73 27.42 26.79
N ASP A 479 22.75 27.24 27.62
CA ASP A 479 23.95 28.07 27.61
C ASP A 479 24.76 27.89 26.31
N ALA A 480 24.80 26.68 25.73
CA ALA A 480 25.40 26.43 24.43
C ALA A 480 24.66 27.17 23.29
N ILE A 481 23.32 27.10 23.28
CA ILE A 481 22.49 27.83 22.30
C ILE A 481 22.68 29.35 22.45
N ARG A 482 22.79 29.86 23.68
CA ARG A 482 23.06 31.28 23.92
C ARG A 482 24.42 31.69 23.36
N GLN A 483 25.46 30.90 23.59
CA GLN A 483 26.80 31.16 23.04
C GLN A 483 26.81 31.12 21.52
N GLU A 484 26.10 30.15 20.92
CA GLU A 484 25.94 30.06 19.46
C GLU A 484 25.24 31.32 18.91
N ASN A 485 24.12 31.73 19.51
CA ASN A 485 23.40 32.93 19.10
C ASN A 485 24.26 34.21 19.24
N GLU A 486 25.00 34.37 20.33
CA GLU A 486 25.94 35.48 20.50
C GLU A 486 27.06 35.47 19.44
N SER A 487 27.52 34.27 19.04
CA SER A 487 28.53 34.13 17.99
C SER A 487 27.98 34.49 16.61
N LEU A 488 26.72 34.13 16.33
CA LEU A 488 26.02 34.46 15.10
C LEU A 488 25.72 35.96 15.00
N GLU A 489 25.28 36.60 16.11
CA GLU A 489 25.09 38.06 16.15
C GLU A 489 26.39 38.84 15.89
N LYS A 490 27.54 38.32 16.35
CA LYS A 490 28.86 38.90 16.06
C LYS A 490 29.34 38.68 14.63
N GLN A 491 28.79 37.70 13.91
CA GLN A 491 29.06 37.48 12.48
C GLN A 491 28.12 38.29 11.59
N LEU A 492 26.98 38.75 12.13
CA LEU A 492 25.98 39.53 11.41
C LEU A 492 26.23 41.05 11.49
N ASN A 493 26.96 41.52 12.49
CA ASN A 493 27.49 42.89 12.63
C ASN A 493 28.92 42.98 12.11
#